data_AF-A0A2W4NLA1-F1
#
_entry.id   AF-A0A2W4NLA1-F1
#
_cell.length_a   1.000
_cell.length_b   1.000
_cell.length_c   1.000
_cell.angle_alpha   90.00
_cell.angle_beta   90.00
_cell.angle_gamma   90.00
#
_symmetry.space_group_name_H-M   'P 1'
#
loop_
_entity.id
_entity.type
_entity.pdbx_description
1 polymer ?
#
loop_
_entity_poly.entity_id
_entity_poly.type
_entity_poly.pdbx_seq_one_letter_code
_entity_poly.pdbx_strand_id
1 'polypeptide(L)'
;LTARVHLRQSIEQYNNSVRQLTAGKAIDTPQSGGGSLISTTYNEFVDVIGNKTSHLSPSEVIPVEDFRTLLKWLRNRYDYIILEGSSLNDYTDTRELAHFADLVIPVFSADSAITDEDRESLHFLRALNGQLGPAILNRVRAEERSMAAAL
;
A
#
# COMPACT_ATOMS: atom_id res chain seq x y z
N LEU A 1 7.44 21.91 -3.34
CA LEU A 1 6.21 22.69 -3.01
C LEU A 1 4.96 22.19 -3.74
N THR A 2 5.06 21.80 -5.02
CA THR A 2 3.92 21.37 -5.86
C THR A 2 3.19 20.11 -5.38
N ALA A 3 3.90 19.11 -4.85
CA ALA A 3 3.30 17.87 -4.32
C ALA A 3 2.43 18.09 -3.07
N ARG A 4 2.85 18.98 -2.16
CA ARG A 4 2.08 19.35 -0.96
C ARG A 4 0.79 20.11 -1.31
N VAL A 5 0.82 20.93 -2.36
CA VAL A 5 -0.38 21.63 -2.86
C VAL A 5 -1.34 20.65 -3.52
N HIS A 6 -0.82 19.72 -4.34
CA HIS A 6 -1.62 18.71 -5.02
C HIS A 6 -2.29 17.71 -4.06
N LEU A 7 -1.57 17.29 -3.01
CA LEU A 7 -2.15 16.40 -2.02
C LEU A 7 -3.24 17.10 -1.20
N ARG A 8 -3.02 18.35 -0.76
CA ARG A 8 -4.06 19.13 -0.08
C ARG A 8 -5.30 19.31 -0.96
N GLN A 9 -5.12 19.60 -2.25
CA GLN A 9 -6.23 19.73 -3.19
C GLN A 9 -6.96 18.40 -3.43
N SER A 10 -6.24 17.28 -3.49
CA SER A 10 -6.84 15.95 -3.65
C SER A 10 -7.61 15.52 -2.39
N ILE A 11 -7.09 15.85 -1.21
CA ILE A 11 -7.76 15.63 0.09
C ILE A 11 -8.97 16.55 0.23
N GLU A 12 -8.89 17.81 -0.22
CA GLU A 12 -10.03 18.74 -0.23
C GLU A 12 -11.12 18.30 -1.22
N GLN A 13 -10.74 17.82 -2.42
CA GLN A 13 -11.69 17.27 -3.40
C GLN A 13 -12.38 16.00 -2.88
N TYR A 14 -11.63 15.12 -2.23
CA TYR A 14 -12.17 13.96 -1.52
C TYR A 14 -13.15 14.40 -0.41
N ASN A 15 -12.74 15.33 0.46
CA ASN A 15 -13.59 15.82 1.54
C ASN A 15 -14.86 16.53 1.02
N ASN A 16 -14.76 17.24 -0.10
CA ASN A 16 -15.90 17.89 -0.75
C ASN A 16 -16.86 16.89 -1.39
N SER A 17 -16.33 15.86 -2.08
CA SER A 17 -17.17 14.80 -2.66
C SER A 17 -17.90 13.99 -1.58
N VAL A 18 -17.24 13.69 -0.46
CA VAL A 18 -17.86 13.02 0.69
C VAL A 18 -18.97 13.89 1.32
N ARG A 19 -18.75 15.20 1.47
CA ARG A 19 -19.77 16.15 1.98
C ARG A 19 -20.96 16.32 1.04
N GLN A 20 -20.74 16.23 -0.27
CA GLN A 20 -21.81 16.33 -1.26
C GLN A 20 -22.62 15.02 -1.35
N LEU A 21 -21.98 13.86 -1.18
CA LEU A 21 -22.63 12.55 -1.11
C LEU A 21 -23.50 12.39 0.14
N THR A 22 -23.09 12.93 1.29
CA THR A 22 -23.92 12.95 2.50
C THR A 22 -25.03 14.01 2.48
N ALA A 23 -24.99 14.98 1.57
CA ALA A 23 -25.95 16.07 1.46
C ALA A 23 -27.11 15.84 0.45
N GLY A 24 -27.20 14.65 -0.17
CA GLY A 24 -28.44 14.19 -0.82
C GLY A 24 -28.95 15.02 -1.99
N LYS A 25 -28.07 15.53 -2.88
CA LYS A 25 -28.48 16.11 -4.18
C LYS A 25 -27.54 15.68 -5.31
N ALA A 26 -28.10 14.99 -6.30
CA ALA A 26 -27.48 14.74 -7.61
C ALA A 26 -27.23 16.06 -8.35
N ILE A 27 -26.20 16.19 -9.23
CA ILE A 27 -26.21 16.75 -10.61
C ILE A 27 -24.83 16.53 -11.32
N ASP A 28 -24.94 16.28 -12.64
CA ASP A 28 -24.04 16.30 -13.81
C ASP A 28 -22.88 17.33 -13.95
N THR A 29 -21.74 16.82 -14.52
CA THR A 29 -20.76 17.31 -15.56
C THR A 29 -20.12 18.75 -15.53
N PRO A 30 -19.05 19.12 -16.30
CA PRO A 30 -17.72 18.54 -16.63
C PRO A 30 -16.46 19.45 -16.37
N GLN A 31 -15.29 18.80 -16.21
CA GLN A 31 -13.92 19.10 -16.72
C GLN A 31 -13.08 20.33 -16.25
N SER A 32 -11.91 20.05 -15.62
CA SER A 32 -10.58 20.54 -16.06
C SER A 32 -9.41 20.02 -15.18
N GLY A 33 -8.63 19.05 -15.69
CA GLY A 33 -7.18 18.93 -15.45
C GLY A 33 -6.64 18.09 -14.27
N GLY A 34 -7.47 17.43 -13.46
CA GLY A 34 -7.03 16.61 -12.33
C GLY A 34 -6.82 15.15 -12.73
N GLY A 35 -5.57 14.68 -12.79
CA GLY A 35 -5.31 13.25 -12.96
C GLY A 35 -5.89 12.48 -11.78
N SER A 36 -6.76 11.50 -12.06
CA SER A 36 -7.32 10.61 -11.05
C SER A 36 -6.21 10.02 -10.16
N LEU A 37 -6.44 10.02 -8.84
CA LEU A 37 -5.55 9.36 -7.87
C LEU A 37 -5.43 7.86 -8.16
N ILE A 38 -6.55 7.28 -8.59
CA ILE A 38 -6.69 5.87 -8.93
C ILE A 38 -6.55 5.74 -10.44
N SER A 39 -5.62 4.90 -10.88
CA SER A 39 -5.39 4.57 -12.29
C SER A 39 -5.94 3.18 -12.56
N THR A 40 -6.89 3.08 -13.49
CA THR A 40 -7.41 1.80 -13.96
C THR A 40 -6.35 1.05 -14.74
N THR A 41 -6.26 -0.27 -14.55
CA THR A 41 -5.35 -1.09 -15.36
C THR A 41 -6.06 -1.66 -16.59
N TYR A 42 -5.35 -2.48 -17.37
CA TYR A 42 -5.99 -3.26 -18.45
C TYR A 42 -6.91 -4.37 -17.91
N ASN A 43 -6.76 -4.75 -16.64
CA ASN A 43 -7.65 -5.66 -15.95
C ASN A 43 -8.72 -4.83 -15.22
N GLU A 44 -9.99 -5.04 -15.59
CA GLU A 44 -11.14 -4.30 -15.06
C GLU A 44 -11.37 -4.49 -13.55
N PHE A 45 -10.78 -5.53 -12.95
CA PHE A 45 -10.87 -5.83 -11.52
C PHE A 45 -9.67 -5.33 -10.72
N VAL A 46 -8.72 -4.64 -11.36
CA VAL A 46 -7.50 -4.16 -10.72
C VAL A 46 -7.28 -2.69 -11.02
N ASP A 47 -7.25 -1.91 -9.95
CA ASP A 47 -6.91 -0.50 -9.94
C ASP A 47 -5.64 -0.25 -9.14
N VAL A 48 -4.90 0.81 -9.48
CA VAL A 48 -3.60 1.13 -8.87
C VAL A 48 -3.56 2.58 -8.38
N ILE A 49 -3.09 2.77 -7.15
CA ILE A 49 -2.65 4.07 -6.62
C ILE A 49 -1.13 4.05 -6.57
N GLY A 50 -0.48 4.67 -7.57
CA GLY A 50 0.97 4.67 -7.69
C GLY A 50 1.66 5.79 -6.90
N ASN A 51 2.86 5.53 -6.38
CA ASN A 51 3.75 6.59 -5.89
C ASN A 51 4.29 7.37 -7.10
N LYS A 52 3.94 8.66 -7.20
CA LYS A 52 4.28 9.50 -8.35
C LYS A 52 5.54 10.36 -8.18
N THR A 53 6.57 9.91 -7.42
CA THR A 53 8.00 10.39 -7.45
C THR A 53 8.63 10.84 -6.11
N SER A 54 8.02 10.59 -4.94
CA SER A 54 8.68 10.97 -3.67
C SER A 54 9.37 9.80 -2.98
N HIS A 55 10.61 10.02 -2.52
CA HIS A 55 11.32 9.18 -1.53
C HIS A 55 10.85 9.44 -0.09
N LEU A 56 9.71 10.12 0.06
CA LEU A 56 9.14 10.46 1.35
C LEU A 56 8.30 9.30 1.85
N SER A 57 8.36 9.03 3.14
CA SER A 57 7.56 7.98 3.77
C SER A 57 6.07 8.37 3.78
N PRO A 58 5.15 7.40 3.95
CA PRO A 58 3.72 7.66 3.98
C PRO A 58 3.32 8.77 4.95
N SER A 59 3.88 8.77 6.17
CA SER A 59 3.58 9.78 7.20
C SER A 59 4.13 11.18 6.89
N GLU A 60 5.18 11.28 6.09
CA GLU A 60 5.74 12.56 5.64
C GLU A 60 4.89 13.21 4.54
N VAL A 61 4.24 12.37 3.73
CA VAL A 61 3.38 12.80 2.63
C VAL A 61 1.97 13.07 3.15
N ILE A 62 1.38 12.11 3.86
CA ILE A 62 -0.03 12.10 4.24
C ILE A 62 -0.15 12.02 5.76
N PRO A 63 -0.90 12.92 6.41
CA PRO A 63 -1.24 12.77 7.82
C PRO A 63 -1.92 11.42 8.11
N VAL A 64 -1.57 10.80 9.23
CA VAL A 64 -2.09 9.47 9.62
C VAL A 64 -3.62 9.39 9.57
N GLU A 65 -4.32 10.43 10.04
CA GLU A 65 -5.79 10.44 10.06
C GLU A 65 -6.40 10.53 8.65
N ASP A 66 -5.75 11.26 7.75
CA ASP A 66 -6.17 11.35 6.35
C ASP A 66 -5.96 10.00 5.65
N PHE A 67 -4.85 9.31 5.94
CA PHE A 67 -4.58 7.97 5.42
C PHE A 67 -5.58 6.93 5.92
N ARG A 68 -5.94 6.97 7.22
CA ARG A 68 -7.02 6.13 7.78
C ARG A 68 -8.35 6.38 7.10
N THR A 69 -8.66 7.65 6.83
CA THR A 69 -9.90 8.04 6.16
C THR A 69 -9.94 7.52 4.72
N LEU A 70 -8.82 7.62 4.00
CA LEU A 70 -8.66 7.05 2.66
C LEU A 70 -8.87 5.53 2.67
N LEU A 71 -8.21 4.79 3.57
CA LEU A 71 -8.35 3.34 3.67
C LEU A 71 -9.79 2.92 4.00
N LYS A 72 -10.48 3.63 4.89
CA LYS A 72 -11.91 3.38 5.18
C LYS A 72 -12.77 3.54 3.93
N TRP A 73 -12.49 4.52 3.09
CA TRP A 73 -13.24 4.75 1.85
C TRP A 73 -12.94 3.72 0.77
N LEU A 74 -11.68 3.26 0.67
CA LEU A 74 -11.27 2.19 -0.22
C LEU A 74 -11.89 0.84 0.20
N ARG A 75 -11.94 0.56 1.51
CA ARG A 75 -12.52 -0.68 2.04
C ARG A 75 -14.00 -0.87 1.68
N ASN A 76 -14.74 0.22 1.43
CA ASN A 76 -16.13 0.15 0.99
C ASN A 76 -16.29 -0.13 -0.52
N ARG A 77 -15.19 -0.20 -1.27
CA ARG A 77 -15.17 -0.29 -2.75
C ARG A 77 -14.39 -1.47 -3.29
N TYR A 78 -13.38 -1.92 -2.55
CA TYR A 78 -12.53 -3.03 -2.95
C TYR A 78 -12.65 -4.16 -1.94
N ASP A 79 -12.73 -5.39 -2.44
CA ASP A 79 -12.70 -6.59 -1.61
C ASP A 79 -11.33 -6.78 -0.97
N TYR A 80 -10.27 -6.44 -1.70
CA TYR A 80 -8.88 -6.55 -1.27
C TYR A 80 -8.12 -5.27 -1.58
N ILE A 81 -7.30 -4.84 -0.62
CA ILE A 81 -6.37 -3.71 -0.77
C ILE A 81 -4.98 -4.25 -0.46
N ILE A 82 -4.07 -4.16 -1.42
CA ILE A 82 -2.67 -4.55 -1.25
C ILE A 82 -1.85 -3.28 -1.10
N LEU A 83 -1.10 -3.20 0.00
CA LEU A 83 -0.15 -2.13 0.25
C LEU A 83 1.25 -2.66 -0.05
N GLU A 84 1.90 -2.11 -1.08
CA GLU A 84 3.30 -2.42 -1.39
C GLU A 84 4.22 -1.64 -0.45
N GLY A 85 5.12 -2.35 0.21
CA GLY A 85 6.17 -1.77 1.05
C GLY A 85 7.55 -1.93 0.42
N SER A 86 8.42 -0.96 0.66
CA SER A 86 9.84 -1.02 0.34
C SER A 86 10.61 -2.02 1.25
N SER A 87 11.86 -2.32 0.91
CA SER A 87 12.71 -3.23 1.70
C SER A 87 12.79 -2.79 3.18
N LEU A 88 12.52 -3.71 4.11
CA LEU A 88 12.53 -3.44 5.55
C LEU A 88 13.92 -3.08 6.09
N ASN A 89 14.98 -3.48 5.39
CA ASN A 89 16.36 -3.17 5.77
C ASN A 89 16.72 -1.72 5.43
N ASP A 90 16.12 -1.18 4.36
CA ASP A 90 16.57 0.05 3.73
C ASP A 90 15.64 1.24 4.05
N TYR A 91 14.36 0.97 4.34
CA TYR A 91 13.33 2.00 4.43
C TYR A 91 12.34 1.78 5.58
N THR A 92 11.82 2.87 6.13
CA THR A 92 10.83 2.85 7.22
C THR A 92 9.39 2.71 6.73
N ASP A 93 9.13 2.95 5.45
CA ASP A 93 7.78 3.01 4.86
C ASP A 93 6.96 1.76 5.16
N THR A 94 7.56 0.57 5.01
CA THR A 94 6.88 -0.71 5.28
C THR A 94 6.52 -0.86 6.75
N ARG A 95 7.37 -0.37 7.66
CA ARG A 95 7.06 -0.37 9.10
C ARG A 95 5.87 0.54 9.37
N GLU A 96 5.79 1.71 8.74
CA GLU A 96 4.65 2.61 8.87
C GLU A 96 3.36 1.99 8.29
N LEU A 97 3.42 1.44 7.08
CA LEU A 97 2.27 0.81 6.41
C LEU A 97 1.72 -0.39 7.19
N ALA A 98 2.58 -1.18 7.83
CA ALA A 98 2.17 -2.34 8.64
C ALA A 98 1.18 -1.98 9.76
N HIS A 99 1.20 -0.74 10.28
CA HIS A 99 0.25 -0.28 11.31
C HIS A 99 -1.19 -0.12 10.80
N PHE A 100 -1.38 -0.13 9.48
CA PHE A 100 -2.68 -0.01 8.83
C PHE A 100 -3.16 -1.30 8.16
N ALA A 101 -2.28 -2.30 8.06
CA ALA A 101 -2.57 -3.57 7.41
C ALA A 101 -3.22 -4.55 8.40
N ASP A 102 -4.23 -5.28 7.93
CA ASP A 102 -4.81 -6.40 8.68
C ASP A 102 -3.85 -7.61 8.70
N LEU A 103 -3.08 -7.81 7.62
CA LEU A 103 -2.14 -8.90 7.44
C LEU A 103 -0.85 -8.40 6.74
N VAL A 104 0.31 -8.82 7.23
CA VAL A 104 1.62 -8.53 6.63
C VAL A 104 2.23 -9.83 6.13
N ILE A 105 2.49 -9.90 4.82
CA ILE A 105 3.09 -11.05 4.15
C ILE A 105 4.54 -10.71 3.77
N PRO A 106 5.56 -11.22 4.47
CA PRO A 106 6.94 -10.97 4.11
C PRO A 106 7.34 -11.83 2.90
N VAL A 107 8.14 -11.24 2.00
CA VAL A 107 8.68 -11.93 0.81
C VAL A 107 10.20 -12.02 0.97
N PHE A 108 10.72 -13.24 0.91
CA PHE A 108 12.15 -13.53 0.97
C PHE A 108 12.65 -14.05 -0.37
N SER A 109 13.89 -13.75 -0.73
CA SER A 109 14.54 -14.28 -1.93
C SER A 109 15.31 -15.55 -1.60
N ALA A 110 15.06 -16.64 -2.31
CA ALA A 110 15.83 -17.88 -2.18
C ALA A 110 17.30 -17.74 -2.62
N ASP A 111 17.59 -16.76 -3.48
CA ASP A 111 18.95 -16.46 -3.93
C ASP A 111 19.78 -15.68 -2.89
N SER A 112 19.20 -15.32 -1.75
CA SER A 112 19.82 -14.45 -0.75
C SER A 112 19.87 -15.14 0.60
N ALA A 113 21.05 -15.16 1.22
CA ALA A 113 21.19 -15.63 2.59
C ALA A 113 20.72 -14.56 3.57
N ILE A 114 20.20 -15.01 4.72
CA ILE A 114 19.94 -14.13 5.86
C ILE A 114 21.29 -13.72 6.46
N THR A 115 21.47 -12.43 6.60
CA THR A 115 22.67 -11.78 7.15
C THR A 115 22.35 -11.14 8.51
N ASP A 116 23.36 -10.57 9.16
CA ASP A 116 23.16 -9.86 10.42
C ASP A 116 22.36 -8.56 10.25
N GLU A 117 22.39 -7.94 9.06
CA GLU A 117 21.61 -6.74 8.73
C GLU A 117 20.10 -7.01 8.74
N ASP A 118 19.69 -8.25 8.48
CA ASP A 118 18.28 -8.68 8.46
C ASP A 118 17.68 -8.86 9.87
N ARG A 119 18.51 -8.91 10.92
CA ARG A 119 18.04 -9.26 12.28
C ARG A 119 16.98 -8.30 12.79
N GLU A 120 17.16 -7.00 12.57
CA GLU A 120 16.20 -5.98 13.00
C GLU A 120 14.88 -6.10 12.24
N SER A 121 14.93 -6.37 10.94
CA SER A 121 13.76 -6.58 10.09
C SER A 121 13.00 -7.85 10.49
N LEU A 122 13.71 -8.94 10.77
CA LEU A 122 13.12 -10.18 11.27
C LEU A 122 12.52 -10.01 12.67
N HIS A 123 13.17 -9.24 13.54
CA HIS A 123 12.64 -8.92 14.87
C HIS A 123 11.36 -8.09 14.76
N PHE A 124 11.33 -7.07 13.90
CA PHE A 124 10.13 -6.30 13.60
C PHE A 124 8.99 -7.20 13.12
N LEU A 125 9.23 -8.08 12.13
CA LEU A 125 8.21 -9.00 11.63
C LEU A 125 7.66 -9.91 12.72
N ARG A 126 8.53 -10.49 13.56
CA ARG A 126 8.12 -11.33 14.71
C ARG A 126 7.30 -10.56 15.75
N ALA A 127 7.53 -9.25 15.88
CA ALA A 127 6.81 -8.40 16.82
C ALA A 127 5.40 -8.01 16.34
N LEU A 128 5.03 -8.26 15.07
CA LEU A 128 3.70 -8.01 14.50
C LEU A 128 2.64 -9.02 15.00
N ASN A 129 2.64 -9.35 16.28
CA ASN A 129 1.81 -10.37 16.94
C ASN A 129 0.36 -10.37 16.42
N GLY A 130 -0.03 -11.41 15.69
CA GLY A 130 -1.38 -11.60 15.14
C GLY A 130 -1.62 -10.99 13.75
N GLN A 131 -0.71 -10.14 13.25
CA GLN A 131 -0.76 -9.56 11.90
C GLN A 131 0.24 -10.22 10.94
N LEU A 132 1.29 -10.90 11.45
CA LEU A 132 2.24 -11.60 10.59
C LEU A 132 1.58 -12.81 9.90
N GLY A 133 1.49 -12.75 8.58
CA GLY A 133 1.00 -13.82 7.72
C GLY A 133 2.08 -14.82 7.31
N PRO A 134 1.72 -15.80 6.45
CA PRO A 134 2.68 -16.75 5.91
C PRO A 134 3.74 -16.04 5.07
N ALA A 135 4.99 -16.45 5.19
CA ALA A 135 6.08 -15.92 4.37
C ALA A 135 6.05 -16.52 2.96
N ILE A 136 6.43 -15.71 1.97
CA ILE A 136 6.62 -16.17 0.59
C ILE A 136 8.12 -16.29 0.31
N LEU A 137 8.58 -17.48 -0.08
CA LEU A 137 9.92 -17.65 -0.63
C LEU A 137 9.87 -17.52 -2.15
N ASN A 138 10.41 -16.41 -2.66
CA ASN A 138 10.47 -16.10 -4.08
C ASN A 138 11.82 -16.52 -4.69
N ARG A 139 11.91 -16.56 -6.03
CA ARG A 139 13.11 -16.92 -6.80
C ARG A 139 13.67 -18.33 -6.55
N VAL A 140 12.84 -19.23 -6.01
CA VAL A 140 13.19 -20.66 -5.91
C VAL A 140 13.47 -21.22 -7.30
N ARG A 141 14.62 -21.86 -7.48
CA ARG A 141 15.02 -22.45 -8.76
C ARG A 141 14.10 -23.60 -9.13
N ALA A 142 13.91 -23.85 -10.43
CA ALA A 142 12.96 -24.87 -10.91
C ALA A 142 13.28 -26.27 -10.37
N GLU A 143 14.57 -26.60 -10.26
CA GLU A 143 15.06 -27.87 -9.70
C GLU A 143 14.61 -28.05 -8.24
N GLU A 144 14.73 -27.02 -7.42
CA GLU A 144 14.34 -27.03 -6.00
C GLU A 144 12.82 -27.13 -5.80
N ARG A 145 12.03 -26.52 -6.70
CA ARG A 145 10.55 -26.61 -6.65
C ARG A 145 10.05 -28.04 -6.84
N SER A 146 10.71 -28.82 -7.68
CA SER A 146 10.32 -30.21 -7.96
C SER A 146 10.49 -31.14 -6.76
N MET A 147 11.47 -30.86 -5.88
CA MET A 147 11.68 -31.61 -4.65
C MET A 147 10.68 -31.25 -3.55
N ALA A 148 10.31 -29.97 -3.43
CA ALA A 148 9.35 -29.52 -2.42
C ALA A 148 7.91 -30.02 -2.67
N ALA A 149 7.54 -30.26 -3.94
CA ALA A 149 6.23 -30.80 -4.32
C ALA A 149 6.12 -32.34 -4.20
N ALA A 150 7.23 -33.03 -3.90
CA ALA A 150 7.31 -34.49 -3.80
C ALA A 150 7.26 -35.02 -2.35
N LEU A 151 7.11 -34.12 -1.36
CA LEU A 151 6.89 -34.42 0.06
C LEU A 151 5.43 -34.20 0.45
#